data_AF-A0A350LMN0-F1
#
_entry.id   AF-A0A350LMN0-F1
#
_cell.length_a   1.000
_cell.length_b   1.000
_cell.length_c   1.000
_cell.angle_alpha   90.00
_cell.angle_beta   90.00
_cell.angle_gamma   90.00
#
_symmetry.space_group_name_H-M   'P 1'
#
loop_
_entity.id
_entity.type
_entity.pdbx_description
1 polymer ?
#
loop_
_entity_poly.entity_id
_entity_poly.type
_entity_poly.pdbx_seq_one_letter_code
_entity_poly.pdbx_strand_id
1 'polypeptide(L)'
;LKNVIAIGCGAVMGAGLGESARAALMTRGFAEMNRLAHALGAGPETLAGLSGFGDLALTCTSAQSRNYRYGESLGRGDAFDPAITVEGA
;
A
#
# COMPACT_ATOMS: atom_id res chain seq x y z
N LEU A 1 -6.78 -0.49 5.11
CA LEU A 1 -6.25 0.59 4.22
C LEU A 1 -4.86 0.30 3.66
N LYS A 2 -3.88 -0.16 4.45
CA LYS A 2 -2.49 -0.41 3.96
C LYS A 2 -2.43 -1.23 2.66
N ASN A 3 -3.26 -2.27 2.54
CA ASN A 3 -3.26 -3.18 1.39
C ASN A 3 -3.69 -2.45 0.10
N VAL A 4 -4.69 -1.57 0.20
CA VAL A 4 -5.15 -0.74 -0.93
C VAL A 4 -4.05 0.24 -1.37
N ILE A 5 -3.37 0.86 -0.40
CA ILE A 5 -2.24 1.75 -0.68
C ILE A 5 -1.09 0.97 -1.35
N ALA A 6 -0.84 -0.27 -0.92
CA ALA A 6 0.18 -1.13 -1.52
C ALA A 6 -0.13 -1.51 -2.96
N ILE A 7 -1.41 -1.75 -3.32
CA ILE A 7 -1.83 -1.94 -4.71
C ILE A 7 -1.51 -0.68 -5.53
N GLY A 8 -1.87 0.50 -5.02
CA GLY A 8 -1.55 1.76 -5.70
C GLY A 8 -0.05 1.97 -5.86
N CYS A 9 0.76 1.67 -4.84
CA CYS A 9 2.21 1.76 -4.90
C CYS A 9 2.79 0.80 -5.94
N GLY A 10 2.28 -0.43 -5.98
CA GLY A 10 2.62 -1.39 -7.03
C GLY A 10 2.30 -0.84 -8.41
N ALA A 11 1.09 -0.32 -8.62
CA ALA A 11 0.65 0.21 -9.92
C ALA A 11 1.50 1.39 -10.40
N VAL A 12 1.85 2.31 -9.50
CA VAL A 12 2.76 3.43 -9.79
C VAL A 12 4.13 2.94 -10.26
N MET A 13 4.66 1.90 -9.61
CA MET A 13 5.95 1.31 -9.98
C MET A 13 5.86 0.50 -11.28
N GLY A 14 4.79 -0.27 -11.46
CA GLY A 14 4.51 -1.02 -12.70
C GLY A 14 4.38 -0.11 -13.92
N ALA A 15 3.82 1.09 -13.72
CA ALA A 15 3.69 2.12 -14.75
C ALA A 15 4.99 2.92 -15.00
N GLY A 16 6.08 2.65 -14.28
CA GLY A 16 7.37 3.31 -14.47
C GLY A 16 7.48 4.74 -13.94
N LEU A 17 6.57 5.17 -13.05
CA LEU A 17 6.56 6.54 -12.49
C LEU A 17 7.65 6.76 -11.42
N GLY A 18 8.19 5.68 -10.86
CA GLY A 18 9.36 5.68 -9.99
C GLY A 18 9.10 6.01 -8.52
N GLU A 19 10.21 6.06 -7.77
CA GLU A 19 10.22 6.09 -6.30
C GLU A 19 9.56 7.32 -5.69
N SER A 20 9.69 8.49 -6.32
CA SER A 20 9.08 9.72 -5.82
C SER A 20 7.55 9.65 -5.83
N ALA A 21 6.97 9.06 -6.89
CA ALA A 21 5.53 8.88 -6.99
C ALA A 21 5.04 7.84 -5.95
N ARG A 22 5.80 6.77 -5.72
CA ARG A 22 5.51 5.79 -4.68
C ARG A 22 5.54 6.42 -3.28
N ALA A 23 6.58 7.19 -2.97
CA ALA A 23 6.70 7.89 -1.69
C ALA A 23 5.53 8.87 -1.46
N ALA A 24 5.16 9.65 -2.47
CA ALA A 24 4.02 10.57 -2.40
C ALA A 24 2.70 9.82 -2.12
N LEU A 25 2.48 8.67 -2.76
CA LEU A 25 1.31 7.84 -2.52
C LEU A 25 1.28 7.29 -1.09
N MET A 26 2.42 6.79 -0.59
CA MET A 26 2.55 6.30 0.79
C MET A 26 2.25 7.39 1.81
N THR A 27 2.80 8.60 1.63
CA THR A 27 2.54 9.75 2.51
C THR A 27 1.07 10.13 2.55
N ARG A 28 0.42 10.22 1.38
CA ARG A 28 -1.02 10.53 1.30
C ARG A 28 -1.88 9.43 1.90
N GLY A 29 -1.55 8.17 1.62
CA GLY A 29 -2.24 7.00 2.18
C GLY A 29 -2.11 6.92 3.70
N PHE A 30 -0.94 7.24 4.26
CA PHE A 30 -0.76 7.31 5.70
C PHE A 30 -1.61 8.42 6.35
N ALA A 31 -1.73 9.58 5.69
CA ALA A 31 -2.60 10.65 6.15
C ALA A 31 -4.09 10.23 6.14
N GLU A 32 -4.52 9.45 5.16
CA GLU A 32 -5.87 8.86 5.12
C GLU A 32 -6.10 7.84 6.24
N MET A 33 -5.11 6.98 6.50
CA MET A 33 -5.16 6.03 7.62
C MET A 33 -5.29 6.76 8.96
N ASN A 34 -4.53 7.84 9.17
CA ASN A 34 -4.62 8.66 10.38
C ASN A 34 -5.99 9.31 10.55
N ARG A 35 -6.57 9.88 9.48
CA ARG A 35 -7.91 10.46 9.54
C ARG A 35 -8.97 9.41 9.89
N LEU A 36 -8.88 8.22 9.29
CA LEU A 36 -9.82 7.14 9.61
C LEU A 36 -9.64 6.66 11.05
N ALA A 37 -8.40 6.40 11.48
CA ALA A 37 -8.12 5.94 12.83
C ALA A 37 -8.62 6.95 13.87
N HIS A 38 -8.39 8.25 13.64
CA HIS A 38 -8.92 9.31 14.49
C HIS A 38 -10.46 9.31 14.54
N ALA A 39 -11.13 9.17 13.39
CA ALA A 39 -12.59 9.07 13.34
C ALA A 39 -13.14 7.82 14.08
N LEU A 40 -12.32 6.78 14.23
CA LEU A 40 -12.62 5.57 15.00
C LEU A 40 -12.18 5.66 16.48
N GLY A 41 -11.73 6.83 16.94
CA GLY A 41 -11.35 7.08 18.34
C GLY A 41 -9.89 6.74 18.69
N ALA A 42 -9.03 6.48 17.70
CA ALA A 42 -7.61 6.25 17.94
C ALA A 42 -6.87 7.55 18.29
N GLY A 43 -5.83 7.41 19.12
CA GLY A 43 -4.91 8.50 19.45
C GLY A 43 -3.96 8.82 18.29
N PRO A 44 -3.38 10.03 18.25
CA PRO A 44 -2.47 10.47 17.18
C PRO A 44 -1.22 9.59 17.02
N GLU A 45 -0.78 8.94 18.09
CA GLU A 45 0.38 8.04 18.13
C GLU A 45 0.05 6.60 17.68
N THR A 46 -1.22 6.21 17.59
CA THR A 46 -1.64 4.81 17.38
C THR A 46 -1.08 4.21 16.09
N LEU A 47 -0.95 4.99 15.02
CA LEU A 47 -0.42 4.52 13.74
C LEU A 47 1.06 4.85 13.50
N ALA A 48 1.72 5.57 14.42
CA ALA A 48 3.14 5.91 14.28
C ALA A 48 4.07 4.71 14.49
N GLY A 49 3.57 3.65 15.13
CA GLY A 49 4.33 2.43 15.42
C GLY A 49 4.47 1.43 14.26
N LEU A 50 5.05 0.27 14.58
CA LEU A 50 5.34 -0.79 13.61
C LEU A 50 4.08 -1.36 12.95
N SER A 51 2.96 -1.46 13.68
CA SER A 51 1.68 -1.97 13.14
C SER A 51 0.96 -0.99 12.21
N GLY A 52 1.35 0.30 12.20
CA GLY A 52 0.78 1.34 11.36
C GLY A 52 1.71 1.72 10.21
N PHE A 53 2.61 2.67 10.46
CA PHE A 53 3.55 3.18 9.46
C PHE A 53 4.56 2.11 9.02
N GLY A 54 5.10 1.32 9.96
CA GLY A 54 6.09 0.29 9.65
C GLY A 54 5.55 -0.78 8.68
N ASP A 55 4.36 -1.28 8.99
CA ASP A 55 3.66 -2.28 8.19
C ASP A 55 3.22 -1.72 6.83
N LEU A 56 2.76 -0.47 6.77
CA LEU A 56 2.51 0.24 5.51
C LEU A 56 3.78 0.32 4.65
N ALA A 57 4.90 0.75 5.24
CA ALA A 57 6.17 0.91 4.54
C ALA A 57 6.69 -0.43 4.00
N LEU A 58 6.69 -1.48 4.83
CA LEU A 58 7.07 -2.83 4.41
C LEU A 58 6.18 -3.34 3.27
N THR A 59 4.86 -3.19 3.41
CA THR A 59 3.89 -3.70 2.44
C THR A 59 3.98 -2.97 1.09
N CYS A 60 4.31 -1.67 1.09
CA CYS A 60 4.38 -0.84 -0.13
C CYS A 60 5.75 -0.90 -0.84
N THR A 61 6.78 -1.46 -0.22
CA THR A 61 8.15 -1.52 -0.77
C THR A 61 8.66 -2.94 -1.01
N SER A 62 7.89 -3.96 -0.62
CA SER A 62 8.27 -5.36 -0.74
C SER A 62 7.54 -6.07 -1.88
N ALA A 63 8.31 -6.70 -2.77
CA ALA A 63 7.76 -7.63 -3.76
C ALA A 63 7.19 -8.92 -3.12
N GLN A 64 7.40 -9.17 -1.82
CA GLN A 64 6.74 -10.28 -1.12
C GLN A 64 5.27 -9.95 -0.77
N SER A 65 4.89 -8.67 -0.80
CA SER A 65 3.49 -8.25 -0.64
C SER A 65 2.68 -8.65 -1.87
N ARG A 66 1.69 -9.54 -1.68
CA ARG A 66 0.75 -9.93 -2.75
C ARG A 66 0.03 -8.73 -3.34
N ASN A 67 -0.38 -7.78 -2.49
CA ASN A 67 -1.03 -6.53 -2.89
C ASN A 67 -0.12 -5.65 -3.75
N TYR A 68 1.16 -5.52 -3.37
CA TYR A 68 2.13 -4.76 -4.16
C TYR A 68 2.34 -5.38 -5.53
N ARG A 69 2.61 -6.69 -5.60
CA ARG A 69 2.80 -7.39 -6.90
C ARG A 69 1.57 -7.32 -7.79
N TYR A 70 0.38 -7.44 -7.18
CA TYR A 70 -0.87 -7.29 -7.92
C TYR A 70 -0.97 -5.91 -8.53
N GLY A 71 -0.73 -4.86 -7.74
CA GLY A 71 -0.62 -3.49 -8.24
C GLY A 71 0.40 -3.35 -9.36
N GLU A 72 1.58 -3.93 -9.20
CA GLU A 72 2.65 -3.86 -10.18
C GLU A 72 2.28 -4.48 -11.53
N SER A 73 1.60 -5.63 -11.50
CA SER A 73 1.02 -6.27 -12.68
C SER A 73 -0.04 -5.40 -13.34
N LEU A 74 -0.92 -4.76 -12.55
CA LEU A 74 -1.91 -3.81 -13.07
C LEU A 74 -1.24 -2.62 -13.77
N GLY A 75 -0.19 -2.06 -13.16
CA GLY A 75 0.56 -0.92 -13.72
C GLY A 75 1.28 -1.26 -15.02
N ARG A 76 1.73 -2.51 -15.18
CA ARG A 76 2.36 -3.02 -16.41
C ARG A 76 1.35 -3.39 -17.51
N GLY A 77 0.07 -3.53 -17.18
CA GLY A 77 -0.95 -4.03 -18.09
C GLY A 77 -0.87 -5.55 -18.32
N ASP A 78 -0.21 -6.28 -17.42
CA ASP A 78 -0.11 -7.73 -17.50
C ASP A 78 -1.45 -8.39 -17.16
N ALA A 79 -1.73 -9.54 -17.79
CA ALA A 79 -2.84 -10.38 -17.37
C ALA A 79 -2.53 -10.96 -15.97
N PHE A 80 -3.35 -10.61 -14.98
CA PHE A 80 -3.23 -11.16 -13.63
C PHE A 80 -4.15 -12.37 -13.47
N ASP A 81 -3.60 -13.48 -12.98
CA ASP A 81 -4.36 -14.71 -12.76
C ASP A 81 -5.48 -14.47 -11.72
N PRO A 82 -6.76 -14.59 -12.11
CA PRO A 82 -7.89 -14.37 -11.21
C PRO A 82 -7.99 -15.43 -10.10
N ALA A 83 -7.29 -16.56 -10.21
CA ALA A 83 -7.21 -17.57 -9.16
C ALA A 83 -6.24 -17.19 -8.02
N ILE A 84 -5.38 -16.17 -8.21
CA ILE A 84 -4.48 -15.69 -7.18
C ILE A 84 -5.24 -14.75 -6.25
N THR A 85 -5.56 -15.23 -5.05
CA THR A 85 -6.17 -14.40 -4.00
C THR A 85 -5.16 -13.36 -3.51
N VAL A 86 -5.55 -12.07 -3.58
CA VAL A 86 -4.75 -10.95 -3.04
C VAL A 86 -4.97 -10.76 -1.52
N GLU A 87 -5.85 -11.58 -0.92
CA GLU A 87 -6.10 -11.60 0.53
C GLU A 87 -4.85 -12.06 1.29
N GLY A 88 -4.55 -11.39 2.40
CA GLY A 88 -3.54 -11.80 3.40
C GLY A 88 -4.03 -13.04 4.17
N ALA A 89 -3.11 -13.82 4.75
CA ALA A 89 -3.49 -14.85 5.72
C ALA A 89 -4.13 -14.21 6.98
#